data_AF-A0A845K242-F1
#
_entry.id   AF-A0A845K242-F1
#
_cell.length_a   1.000
_cell.length_b   1.000
_cell.length_c   1.000
_cell.angle_alpha   90.00
_cell.angle_beta   90.00
_cell.angle_gamma   90.00
#
_symmetry.space_group_name_H-M   'P 1'
#
loop_
_entity.id
_entity.type
_entity.pdbx_description
1 polymer ?
#
loop_
_entity_poly.entity_id
_entity_poly.type
_entity_poly.pdbx_seq_one_letter_code
_entity_poly.pdbx_strand_id
1 'polypeptide(L)'
;MKTFLNNKDKESGFTLIELVLVLVLIGILASVATERMMRASEQAEITAEDRTIDVLRSNMVNNFGIDLLSGIPAQFPQNPFNNLSKVPQGYNRQRNFQPTGKNTDADIWVFVTGGGGNVTPQQAGTTLATFQTSGTIYHQRKDGTVVKWPYDQVNGIIGKKQIDRASAVKQRAEQDKILRGEPTEQQRLNKTL
;
A
#
# COMPACT_ATOMS: atom_id res chain seq x y z
N MET A 1 -26.67 5.65 72.86
CA MET A 1 -27.69 5.89 71.84
C MET A 1 -26.99 6.25 70.54
N LYS A 2 -26.95 5.34 69.56
CA LYS A 2 -26.47 5.59 68.19
C LYS A 2 -27.53 5.04 67.24
N THR A 3 -28.23 5.94 66.56
CA THR A 3 -29.26 5.60 65.58
C THR A 3 -28.56 5.34 64.24
N PHE A 4 -28.63 4.11 63.73
CA PHE A 4 -28.13 3.79 62.39
C PHE A 4 -29.15 4.29 61.37
N LEU A 5 -28.83 5.38 60.68
CA LEU A 5 -29.62 5.85 59.55
C LEU A 5 -29.42 4.85 58.40
N ASN A 6 -30.46 4.06 58.11
CA ASN A 6 -30.51 3.16 56.97
C ASN A 6 -30.80 3.98 55.70
N ASN A 7 -29.76 4.49 55.05
CA ASN A 7 -29.89 5.05 53.70
C ASN A 7 -30.14 3.88 52.73
N LYS A 8 -31.40 3.67 52.35
CA LYS A 8 -31.72 2.89 51.16
C LYS A 8 -31.46 3.79 49.95
N ASP A 9 -30.26 3.71 49.41
CA ASP A 9 -30.00 4.20 48.07
C ASP A 9 -30.90 3.40 47.12
N LYS A 10 -31.83 4.09 46.44
CA LYS A 10 -32.67 3.46 45.42
C LYS A 10 -31.77 3.15 44.23
N GLU A 11 -31.32 1.91 44.10
CA GLU A 11 -30.74 1.43 42.86
C GLU A 11 -31.85 1.40 41.79
N SER A 12 -31.92 2.46 41.00
CA SER A 12 -32.77 2.54 39.81
C SER A 12 -32.18 1.64 38.74
N GLY A 13 -32.86 0.53 38.46
CA GLY A 13 -32.55 -0.33 37.32
C GLY A 13 -32.76 0.40 35.98
N PHE A 14 -31.94 0.04 34.99
CA PHE A 14 -31.99 0.60 33.63
C PHE A 14 -33.30 0.20 32.93
N THR A 15 -33.92 1.12 32.17
CA THR A 15 -35.14 0.81 31.43
C THR A 15 -34.85 0.07 30.12
N LEU A 16 -35.80 -0.76 29.65
CA LEU A 16 -35.68 -1.44 28.36
C LEU A 16 -35.50 -0.44 27.21
N ILE A 17 -36.20 0.70 27.28
CA ILE A 17 -36.14 1.71 26.23
C ILE A 17 -34.77 2.39 26.16
N GLU A 18 -34.10 2.62 27.30
CA GLU A 18 -32.73 3.14 27.31
C GLU A 18 -31.75 2.16 26.68
N LEU A 19 -31.90 0.85 26.94
CA LEU A 19 -31.05 -0.17 26.32
C LEU A 19 -31.24 -0.19 24.79
N VAL A 20 -32.49 -0.17 24.32
CA VAL A 20 -32.80 -0.18 22.89
C VAL A 20 -32.27 1.07 22.19
N LEU A 21 -32.41 2.25 22.81
CA LEU A 21 -31.88 3.49 22.25
C LEU A 21 -30.35 3.44 22.11
N VAL A 22 -29.65 2.91 23.11
CA VAL A 22 -28.18 2.73 23.04
C VAL A 22 -27.80 1.75 21.92
N LEU A 23 -28.52 0.64 21.75
CA LEU A 23 -28.24 -0.32 20.68
C LEU A 23 -28.45 0.28 19.28
N VAL A 24 -29.49 1.09 19.09
CA VAL A 24 -29.74 1.80 17.83
C VAL A 24 -28.61 2.81 17.55
N LEU A 25 -28.18 3.56 18.56
CA LEU A 25 -27.07 4.50 18.44
C LEU A 25 -25.75 3.79 18.10
N ILE A 26 -25.41 2.69 18.80
CA ILE A 26 -24.21 1.89 18.49
C ILE A 26 -24.30 1.31 17.08
N GLY A 27 -25.48 0.86 16.63
CA GLY A 27 -25.67 0.34 15.27
C GLY A 27 -25.34 1.38 14.19
N ILE A 28 -25.83 2.61 14.34
CA ILE A 28 -25.52 3.70 13.41
C ILE A 28 -24.02 4.05 13.46
N LEU A 29 -23.46 4.19 14.66
CA LEU A 29 -22.04 4.53 14.83
C LEU A 29 -21.11 3.44 14.25
N ALA A 30 -21.44 2.16 14.45
CA ALA A 30 -20.65 1.04 13.95
C ALA A 30 -20.63 0.97 12.42
N SER A 31 -21.76 1.25 11.77
CA SER A 31 -21.85 1.30 10.30
C SER A 31 -20.92 2.37 9.72
N VAL A 32 -21.01 3.61 10.23
CA VAL A 32 -20.18 4.73 9.78
C VAL A 32 -18.69 4.51 10.11
N ALA A 33 -18.39 3.96 11.29
CA ALA A 33 -17.03 3.65 11.70
C ALA A 33 -16.36 2.63 10.77
N THR A 34 -17.11 1.61 10.34
CA THR A 34 -16.59 0.55 9.46
C THR A 34 -16.10 1.12 8.13
N GLU A 35 -16.92 1.92 7.45
CA GLU A 35 -16.54 2.53 6.17
C GLU A 35 -15.33 3.46 6.31
N ARG A 36 -15.31 4.29 7.35
CA ARG A 36 -14.19 5.20 7.61
C ARG A 36 -12.90 4.42 7.87
N MET A 37 -12.99 3.35 8.65
CA MET A 37 -11.83 2.52 8.97
C MET A 37 -11.27 1.81 7.73
N MET A 38 -12.13 1.33 6.82
CA MET A 38 -11.70 0.77 5.54
C MET A 38 -10.91 1.78 4.70
N ARG A 39 -11.42 3.02 4.55
CA ARG A 39 -10.73 4.10 3.82
C ARG A 39 -9.40 4.49 4.48
N ALA A 40 -9.39 4.58 5.82
CA ALA A 40 -8.18 4.91 6.57
C ALA A 40 -7.11 3.81 6.42
N SER A 41 -7.50 2.54 6.44
CA SER A 41 -6.59 1.41 6.22
C SER A 41 -6.01 1.42 4.80
N GLU A 42 -6.83 1.63 3.78
CA GLU A 42 -6.37 1.74 2.39
C GLU A 42 -5.40 2.90 2.21
N GLN A 43 -5.71 4.07 2.78
CA GLN A 43 -4.82 5.22 2.71
C GLN A 43 -3.49 4.98 3.44
N ALA A 44 -3.54 4.32 4.60
CA ALA A 44 -2.33 3.95 5.34
C ALA A 44 -1.45 2.99 4.54
N GLU A 45 -2.05 2.03 3.84
CA GLU A 45 -1.36 1.08 2.96
C GLU A 45 -0.70 1.81 1.77
N ILE A 46 -1.42 2.72 1.10
CA ILE A 46 -0.87 3.55 0.02
C ILE A 46 0.32 4.38 0.52
N THR A 47 0.19 5.02 1.68
CA THR A 47 1.29 5.83 2.25
C THR A 47 2.47 4.95 2.68
N ALA A 48 2.23 3.72 3.15
CA ALA A 48 3.30 2.77 3.45
C ALA A 48 4.03 2.30 2.18
N GLU A 49 3.30 2.10 1.08
CA GLU A 49 3.87 1.82 -0.24
C GLU A 49 4.79 2.96 -0.68
N ASP A 50 4.32 4.21 -0.64
CA ASP A 50 5.08 5.37 -1.10
C ASP A 50 6.36 5.56 -0.25
N ARG A 51 6.25 5.45 1.09
CA ARG A 51 7.41 5.49 1.98
C ARG A 51 8.42 4.38 1.72
N THR A 52 7.94 3.16 1.45
CA THR A 52 8.81 2.03 1.13
C THR A 52 9.63 2.33 -0.12
N ILE A 53 8.99 2.82 -1.18
CA ILE A 53 9.69 3.18 -2.41
C ILE A 53 10.68 4.32 -2.20
N ASP A 54 10.33 5.34 -1.41
CA ASP A 54 11.24 6.45 -1.12
C ASP A 54 12.47 6.03 -0.30
N VAL A 55 12.28 5.09 0.64
CA VAL A 55 13.39 4.47 1.37
C VAL A 55 14.31 3.70 0.41
N LEU A 56 13.75 2.92 -0.53
CA LEU A 56 14.54 2.21 -1.54
C LEU A 56 15.35 3.17 -2.40
N ARG A 57 14.72 4.23 -2.94
CA ARG A 57 15.40 5.27 -3.74
C ARG A 57 16.54 5.91 -2.97
N SER A 58 16.27 6.34 -1.74
CA SER A 58 17.25 7.03 -0.89
C SER A 58 18.43 6.12 -0.54
N ASN A 59 18.15 4.87 -0.19
CA ASN A 59 19.17 3.89 0.17
C ASN A 59 20.07 3.54 -1.03
N MET A 60 19.51 3.39 -2.23
CA MET A 60 20.30 3.14 -3.43
C MET A 60 21.28 4.27 -3.74
N VAL A 61 20.83 5.52 -3.72
CA VAL A 61 21.70 6.68 -3.98
C VAL A 61 22.78 6.79 -2.89
N ASN A 62 22.41 6.54 -1.63
CA ASN A 62 23.36 6.59 -0.53
C ASN A 62 24.46 5.51 -0.65
N ASN A 63 24.09 4.26 -0.92
CA ASN A 63 25.06 3.17 -1.10
C ASN A 63 25.94 3.41 -2.33
N PHE A 64 25.36 3.85 -3.45
CA PHE A 64 26.14 4.20 -4.64
C PHE A 64 27.19 5.29 -4.34
N GLY A 65 26.83 6.29 -3.55
CA GLY A 65 27.76 7.31 -3.07
C GLY A 65 28.86 6.75 -2.16
N ILE A 66 28.53 5.84 -1.25
CA ILE A 66 29.51 5.17 -0.37
C ILE A 66 30.52 4.37 -1.21
N ASP A 67 30.06 3.61 -2.20
CA ASP A 67 30.93 2.82 -3.08
C ASP A 67 31.91 3.72 -3.85
N LEU A 68 31.41 4.84 -4.39
CA LEU A 68 32.22 5.83 -5.09
C LEU A 68 33.31 6.43 -4.19
N LEU A 69 32.96 6.78 -2.95
CA LEU A 69 33.91 7.31 -1.96
C LEU A 69 34.92 6.26 -1.49
N SER A 70 34.55 4.99 -1.53
CA SER A 70 35.40 3.86 -1.12
C SER A 70 36.35 3.40 -2.23
N GLY A 71 36.28 4.01 -3.43
CA GLY A 71 37.13 3.66 -4.56
C GLY A 71 36.79 2.31 -5.22
N ILE A 72 35.60 1.77 -4.93
CA ILE A 72 35.09 0.53 -5.52
C ILE A 72 34.16 0.90 -6.68
N PRO A 73 34.07 0.09 -7.75
CA PRO A 73 33.10 0.32 -8.81
C PRO A 73 31.67 0.41 -8.26
N ALA A 74 31.10 1.62 -8.24
CA ALA A 74 29.75 1.88 -7.76
C ALA A 74 28.72 1.30 -8.73
N GLN A 75 27.79 0.50 -8.20
CA GLN A 75 26.72 -0.12 -8.98
C GLN A 75 25.43 -0.14 -8.18
N PHE A 76 24.31 0.16 -8.83
CA PHE A 76 23.01 -0.05 -8.20
C PHE A 76 22.74 -1.54 -8.02
N PRO A 77 22.07 -1.94 -6.92
CA PRO A 77 21.86 -3.34 -6.59
C PRO A 77 20.94 -4.02 -7.61
N GLN A 78 21.22 -5.28 -7.95
CA GLN A 78 20.37 -6.10 -8.81
C GLN A 78 18.92 -6.19 -8.30
N ASN A 79 18.78 -6.27 -6.98
CA ASN A 79 17.50 -6.24 -6.28
C ASN A 79 17.50 -5.05 -5.31
N PRO A 80 16.58 -4.08 -5.47
CA PRO A 80 16.56 -2.85 -4.69
C PRO A 80 16.37 -3.09 -3.18
N PHE A 81 15.89 -4.27 -2.76
CA PHE A 81 15.72 -4.61 -1.34
C PHE A 81 16.99 -5.15 -0.66
N ASN A 82 18.07 -5.42 -1.40
CA ASN A 82 19.24 -6.11 -0.85
C ASN A 82 20.07 -5.27 0.14
N ASN A 83 20.08 -3.94 0.00
CA ASN A 83 20.95 -3.06 0.80
C ASN A 83 20.20 -2.28 1.88
N LEU A 84 18.99 -2.74 2.22
CA LEU A 84 18.20 -2.17 3.30
C LEU A 84 18.63 -2.73 4.67
N SER A 85 18.77 -1.84 5.65
CA SER A 85 18.93 -2.23 7.06
C SER A 85 17.67 -2.91 7.60
N LYS A 86 16.50 -2.57 7.07
CA LYS A 86 15.22 -3.20 7.38
C LYS A 86 14.37 -3.27 6.13
N VAL A 87 14.02 -4.50 5.72
CA VAL A 87 13.06 -4.71 4.62
C VAL A 87 11.63 -4.46 5.08
N PRO A 88 10.71 -4.11 4.17
CA PRO A 88 9.29 -4.00 4.50
C PRO A 88 8.73 -5.30 5.05
N GLN A 89 7.72 -5.19 5.91
CA GLN A 89 6.92 -6.34 6.30
C GLN A 89 6.30 -6.99 5.06
N GLY A 90 6.26 -8.32 5.01
CA GLY A 90 5.72 -9.06 3.88
C GLY A 90 6.67 -9.19 2.69
N TYR A 91 7.89 -8.64 2.74
CA TYR A 91 8.89 -8.88 1.71
C TYR A 91 9.34 -10.34 1.67
N ASN A 92 9.10 -10.98 0.52
CA ASN A 92 9.53 -12.35 0.27
C ASN A 92 10.70 -12.37 -0.73
N ARG A 93 11.91 -12.57 -0.19
CA ARG A 93 13.17 -12.62 -0.96
C ARG A 93 13.27 -13.86 -1.85
N GLN A 94 12.58 -14.95 -1.51
CA GLN A 94 12.69 -16.23 -2.25
C GLN A 94 11.77 -16.27 -3.48
N ARG A 95 10.84 -15.32 -3.59
CA ARG A 95 9.85 -15.28 -4.64
C ARG A 95 10.28 -14.35 -5.77
N ASN A 96 10.35 -14.91 -6.99
CA ASN A 96 10.69 -14.19 -8.22
C ASN A 96 9.55 -14.29 -9.26
N PHE A 97 8.30 -14.25 -8.81
CA PHE A 97 7.13 -14.21 -9.68
C PHE A 97 6.05 -13.30 -9.09
N GLN A 98 5.25 -12.68 -9.96
CA GLN A 98 4.28 -11.67 -9.57
C GLN A 98 3.22 -12.19 -8.58
N PRO A 99 2.66 -11.32 -7.72
CA PRO A 99 1.54 -11.67 -6.86
C PRO A 99 0.29 -12.09 -7.63
N THR A 100 -0.47 -13.03 -7.08
CA THR A 100 -1.64 -13.67 -7.71
C THR A 100 -2.96 -13.00 -7.38
N GLY A 101 -2.97 -11.97 -6.51
CA GLY A 101 -4.14 -11.15 -6.10
C GLY A 101 -5.19 -11.94 -5.35
N LYS A 102 -4.83 -13.16 -4.94
CA LYS A 102 -5.60 -14.01 -4.04
C LYS A 102 -5.12 -13.76 -2.62
N ASN A 103 -5.95 -14.09 -1.64
CA ASN A 103 -5.65 -13.86 -0.22
C ASN A 103 -4.37 -14.55 0.27
N THR A 104 -3.89 -15.60 -0.42
CA THR A 104 -2.60 -16.25 -0.12
C THR A 104 -1.40 -15.32 -0.29
N ASP A 105 -1.54 -14.27 -1.09
CA ASP A 105 -0.52 -13.28 -1.39
C ASP A 105 -0.85 -11.91 -0.77
N ALA A 106 -1.79 -11.86 0.18
CA ALA A 106 -2.16 -10.60 0.82
C ALA A 106 -0.97 -9.98 1.56
N ASP A 107 -0.77 -8.67 1.38
CA ASP A 107 0.28 -7.87 2.03
C ASP A 107 1.71 -8.31 1.68
N ILE A 108 1.90 -8.92 0.50
CA ILE A 108 3.22 -9.42 0.06
C ILE A 108 3.96 -8.38 -0.79
N TRP A 109 5.25 -8.19 -0.49
CA TRP A 109 6.19 -7.49 -1.33
C TRP A 109 7.11 -8.49 -2.03
N VAL A 110 7.32 -8.33 -3.34
CA VAL A 110 8.24 -9.17 -4.11
C VAL A 110 9.00 -8.34 -5.13
N PHE A 111 10.22 -8.75 -5.45
CA PHE A 111 10.97 -8.22 -6.57
C PHE A 111 11.11 -9.30 -7.63
N VAL A 112 10.74 -8.99 -8.87
CA VAL A 112 10.79 -9.91 -10.00
C VAL A 112 11.82 -9.40 -11.00
N THR A 113 12.91 -10.16 -11.17
CA THR A 113 13.96 -9.84 -12.13
C THR A 113 13.45 -10.07 -13.56
N GLY A 114 13.69 -9.12 -14.47
CA GLY A 114 13.22 -9.19 -15.86
C GLY A 114 11.68 -9.21 -16.04
N GLY A 115 10.91 -9.05 -14.96
CA GLY A 115 9.45 -9.04 -14.99
C GLY A 115 8.85 -7.65 -15.21
N GLY A 116 7.58 -7.59 -15.60
CA GLY A 116 6.76 -6.37 -15.61
C GLY A 116 6.60 -5.62 -16.94
N GLY A 117 7.34 -6.03 -17.97
CA GLY A 117 7.29 -5.45 -19.32
C GLY A 117 8.12 -4.17 -19.47
N ASN A 118 8.59 -3.88 -20.67
CA ASN A 118 9.34 -2.66 -20.94
C ASN A 118 8.40 -1.45 -20.89
N VAL A 119 8.78 -0.43 -20.13
CA VAL A 119 8.09 0.86 -20.08
C VAL A 119 8.92 1.94 -20.76
N THR A 120 8.27 2.90 -21.41
CA THR A 120 8.97 4.07 -21.94
C THR A 120 9.41 4.99 -20.80
N PRO A 121 10.40 5.87 -21.01
CA PRO A 121 10.79 6.86 -20.01
C PRO A 121 9.61 7.70 -19.49
N GLN A 122 8.68 8.08 -20.38
CA GLN A 122 7.48 8.83 -20.01
C GLN A 122 6.54 8.02 -19.12
N GLN A 123 6.37 6.73 -19.41
CA GLN A 123 5.55 5.81 -18.59
C GLN A 123 6.22 5.50 -17.23
N ALA A 124 7.55 5.47 -17.19
CA ALA A 124 8.32 5.36 -15.96
C ALA A 124 8.33 6.67 -15.15
N GLY A 125 7.88 7.79 -15.71
CA GLY A 125 7.85 9.09 -15.04
C GLY A 125 9.25 9.70 -14.85
N THR A 126 10.19 9.39 -15.73
CA THR A 126 11.55 9.95 -15.70
C THR A 126 11.75 10.96 -16.83
N THR A 127 12.68 11.89 -16.62
CA THR A 127 13.16 12.84 -17.63
C THR A 127 14.38 12.30 -18.40
N LEU A 128 14.87 11.10 -18.08
CA LEU A 128 15.95 10.47 -18.84
C LEU A 128 15.49 10.09 -20.25
N ALA A 129 16.43 10.07 -21.20
CA ALA A 129 16.17 9.68 -22.58
C ALA A 129 15.89 8.18 -22.73
N THR A 130 16.39 7.36 -21.81
CA THR A 130 16.23 5.91 -21.80
C THR A 130 15.80 5.42 -20.42
N PHE A 131 15.07 4.30 -20.40
CA PHE A 131 14.71 3.59 -19.19
C PHE A 131 14.81 2.09 -19.51
N GLN A 132 15.71 1.38 -18.85
CA GLN A 132 15.96 -0.04 -19.09
C GLN A 132 15.38 -0.87 -17.95
N THR A 133 14.24 -1.50 -18.18
CA THR A 133 13.57 -2.30 -17.14
C THR A 133 14.40 -3.55 -16.83
N SER A 134 15.12 -3.53 -15.71
CA SER A 134 15.91 -4.66 -15.20
C SER A 134 15.07 -5.61 -14.34
N GLY A 135 14.01 -5.08 -13.72
CA GLY A 135 13.06 -5.86 -12.95
C GLY A 135 11.88 -5.00 -12.52
N THR A 136 11.00 -5.58 -11.70
CA THR A 136 9.80 -4.90 -11.22
C THR A 136 9.55 -5.25 -9.75
N ILE A 137 9.30 -4.21 -8.96
CA ILE A 137 8.84 -4.33 -7.57
C ILE A 137 7.32 -4.49 -7.61
N TYR A 138 6.78 -5.46 -6.89
CA TYR A 138 5.35 -5.64 -6.72
C TYR A 138 4.97 -5.56 -5.25
N HIS A 139 3.81 -4.97 -4.99
CA HIS A 139 3.10 -5.10 -3.73
C HIS A 139 1.66 -5.56 -4.01
N GLN A 140 1.20 -6.56 -3.26
CA GLN A 140 -0.21 -6.90 -3.24
C GLN A 140 -0.84 -6.46 -1.94
N ARG A 141 -1.83 -5.58 -2.07
CA ARG A 141 -2.62 -5.08 -0.96
C ARG A 141 -3.52 -6.15 -0.36
N LYS A 142 -4.03 -5.89 0.84
CA LYS A 142 -4.96 -6.80 1.54
C LYS A 142 -6.29 -7.00 0.80
N ASP A 143 -6.69 -6.04 -0.03
CA ASP A 143 -7.88 -6.15 -0.88
C ASP A 143 -7.64 -7.01 -2.15
N GLY A 144 -6.40 -7.46 -2.38
CA GLY A 144 -6.01 -8.22 -3.57
C GLY A 144 -5.56 -7.37 -4.77
N THR A 145 -5.57 -6.04 -4.64
CA THR A 145 -5.01 -5.12 -5.64
C THR A 145 -3.49 -5.29 -5.70
N VAL A 146 -2.95 -5.49 -6.90
CA VAL A 146 -1.51 -5.57 -7.16
C VAL A 146 -1.05 -4.30 -7.84
N VAL A 147 -0.10 -3.64 -7.19
CA VAL A 147 0.62 -2.48 -7.72
C VAL A 147 2.06 -2.85 -8.01
N LYS A 148 2.67 -2.12 -8.95
CA LYS A 148 4.04 -2.37 -9.38
C LYS A 148 4.82 -1.10 -9.68
N TRP A 149 6.13 -1.21 -9.58
CA TRP A 149 7.10 -0.16 -9.95
C TRP A 149 8.21 -0.79 -10.79
N PRO A 150 8.38 -0.36 -12.06
CA PRO A 150 9.47 -0.83 -12.88
C PRO A 150 10.80 -0.29 -12.32
N TYR A 151 11.83 -1.12 -12.35
CA TYR A 151 13.16 -0.80 -11.84
C TYR A 151 14.18 -0.82 -12.97
N ASP A 152 14.92 0.28 -13.10
CA ASP A 152 16.08 0.42 -13.97
C ASP A 152 17.34 0.39 -13.10
N GLN A 153 18.04 -0.73 -13.14
CA GLN A 153 19.29 -0.90 -12.38
C GLN A 153 20.43 -0.07 -12.98
N VAL A 154 20.44 0.14 -14.30
CA VAL A 154 21.54 0.86 -14.96
C VAL A 154 21.58 2.31 -14.48
N ASN A 155 20.42 2.94 -14.36
CA ASN A 155 20.28 4.31 -13.91
C ASN A 155 19.90 4.46 -12.43
N GLY A 156 19.61 3.36 -11.74
CA GLY A 156 19.17 3.37 -10.34
C GLY A 156 17.81 4.03 -10.14
N ILE A 157 16.90 3.87 -11.10
CA ILE A 157 15.59 4.52 -11.07
C ILE A 157 14.50 3.51 -10.75
N ILE A 158 13.72 3.82 -9.71
CA ILE A 158 12.42 3.18 -9.49
C ILE A 158 11.35 4.07 -10.12
N GLY A 159 10.77 3.58 -11.21
CA GLY A 159 9.78 4.29 -11.99
C GLY A 159 8.45 4.50 -11.27
N LYS A 160 7.50 5.10 -11.98
CA LYS A 160 6.18 5.45 -11.46
C LYS A 160 5.37 4.22 -11.07
N LYS A 161 4.55 4.40 -10.04
CA LYS A 161 3.56 3.41 -9.58
C LYS A 161 2.56 3.10 -10.68
N GLN A 162 2.32 1.82 -10.91
CA GLN A 162 1.33 1.32 -11.85
C GLN A 162 0.42 0.30 -11.16
N ILE A 163 -0.84 0.23 -11.58
CA ILE A 163 -1.72 -0.86 -11.18
C ILE A 163 -1.49 -2.00 -12.17
N ASP A 164 -1.02 -3.13 -11.65
CA ASP A 164 -0.91 -4.36 -12.44
C ASP A 164 -2.27 -5.06 -12.51
N ARG A 165 -2.99 -5.06 -11.38
CA ARG A 165 -4.33 -5.63 -11.29
C ARG A 165 -5.13 -5.03 -10.14
N ALA A 166 -6.33 -4.57 -10.44
CA ALA A 166 -7.28 -4.15 -9.41
C ALA A 166 -7.93 -5.37 -8.71
N SER A 167 -8.37 -5.22 -7.46
CA SER A 167 -9.17 -6.23 -6.77
C SER A 167 -10.50 -6.50 -7.49
N ALA A 168 -11.12 -7.67 -7.29
CA ALA A 168 -12.38 -8.01 -7.94
C ALA A 168 -13.50 -6.98 -7.66
N VAL A 169 -13.52 -6.41 -6.46
CA VAL A 169 -14.46 -5.34 -6.08
C VAL A 169 -14.16 -4.05 -6.85
N LYS A 170 -12.89 -3.66 -6.94
CA LYS A 170 -12.48 -2.46 -7.68
C LYS A 170 -12.69 -2.60 -9.18
N GLN A 171 -12.44 -3.76 -9.78
CA GLN A 171 -12.71 -4.01 -11.20
C GLN A 171 -14.19 -3.79 -11.55
N ARG A 172 -15.11 -4.25 -10.69
CA ARG A 172 -16.56 -4.01 -10.87
C ARG A 172 -16.88 -2.53 -10.76
N ALA A 173 -16.36 -1.87 -9.74
CA ALA A 173 -16.57 -0.42 -9.56
C ALA A 173 -15.97 0.40 -10.72
N GLU A 174 -14.83 -0.02 -11.28
CA GLU A 174 -14.21 0.62 -12.44
C GLU A 174 -15.02 0.42 -13.72
N GLN A 175 -15.61 -0.75 -13.92
CA GLN A 175 -16.55 -0.97 -15.03
C GLN A 175 -17.72 0.02 -14.97
N ASP A 176 -18.31 0.20 -13.78
CA ASP A 176 -19.41 1.15 -13.61
C ASP A 176 -18.96 2.60 -13.85
N LYS A 177 -17.73 2.96 -13.49
CA LYS A 177 -17.13 4.29 -13.77
C LYS A 177 -16.95 4.52 -15.27
N ILE A 178 -16.45 3.51 -15.99
CA ILE A 178 -16.25 3.60 -17.44
C ILE A 178 -17.60 3.82 -18.14
N LEU A 179 -18.65 3.12 -17.71
CA LEU A 179 -20.01 3.32 -18.23
C LEU A 179 -20.54 4.74 -17.98
N ARG A 180 -20.10 5.39 -16.90
CA ARG A 180 -20.42 6.79 -16.58
C ARG A 180 -19.47 7.83 -17.20
N GLY A 181 -18.43 7.39 -17.92
CA GLY A 181 -17.40 8.28 -18.47
C GLY A 181 -16.44 8.87 -17.42
N GLU A 182 -16.37 8.28 -16.22
CA GLU A 182 -15.47 8.69 -15.15
C GLU A 182 -14.06 8.10 -15.32
N PRO A 183 -13.00 8.82 -14.93
CA PRO A 183 -11.63 8.31 -15.07
C PRO A 183 -11.35 7.15 -14.10
N THR A 184 -10.67 6.11 -14.61
CA THR A 184 -10.23 4.95 -13.83
C THR A 184 -9.10 5.30 -12.87
N GLU A 185 -8.79 4.42 -11.90
CA GLU A 185 -7.71 4.67 -10.94
C GLU A 185 -6.36 4.80 -11.65
N GLN A 186 -6.10 3.96 -12.66
CA GLN A 186 -4.89 4.03 -13.46
C GLN A 186 -4.80 5.33 -14.28
N GLN A 187 -5.91 5.83 -14.83
CA GLN A 187 -5.94 7.11 -15.53
C GLN A 187 -5.68 8.29 -14.59
N ARG A 188 -6.17 8.21 -13.35
CA ARG A 188 -5.88 9.22 -12.31
C ARG A 188 -4.40 9.25 -11.96
N LEU A 189 -3.81 8.06 -11.74
CA LEU A 189 -2.38 7.93 -11.49
C LEU A 189 -1.56 8.51 -12.65
N ASN A 190 -1.95 8.27 -13.90
CA ASN A 190 -1.26 8.82 -15.06
C ASN A 190 -1.31 10.36 -15.12
N LYS A 191 -2.39 10.99 -14.63
CA LYS A 191 -2.57 12.46 -14.63
C LYS A 191 -1.85 13.19 -13.51
N THR A 192 -1.45 12.52 -12.44
CA THR A 192 -0.63 13.12 -11.37
C THR A 192 0.80 13.23 -11.90
N LEU A 193 1.12 14.40 -12.47
CA LEU A 193 2.47 14.84 -12.86
C LEU A 193 3.08 15.65 -11.72
#